data_AF-A0A0N4VTE2-F1
#
_entry.id   AF-A0A0N4VTE2-F1
#
_cell.length_a   1.000
_cell.length_b   1.000
_cell.length_c   1.000
_cell.angle_alpha   90.00
_cell.angle_beta   90.00
_cell.angle_gamma   90.00
#
_symmetry.space_group_name_H-M   'P 1'
#
loop_
_entity.id
_entity.type
_entity.pdbx_description
1 polymer ?
#
loop_
_entity_poly.entity_id
_entity_poly.type
_entity_poly.pdbx_seq_one_letter_code
_entity_poly.pdbx_strand_id
1 'polypeptide(L)'
;MKDNDYEITDSISPDDHAWQEWKTLVEDEGWTSDDLSVLTLTPNLPTTRIVLARKCSDKSFIGTVIWNEYDNIAFIGFYLLRPEYRGKGIGSLIWERAIRRMPKHYTIALRAVPNMAERYKSKDTPVEGAALRCYEMDVETLSQVAKAHASKKHNTKMVNELKPTEYEQLEEFCFSVVGRDRSHFLRQFHELSFTYATALFDDDGKIIAYAAVCPTSHSHRHLFKLAPLYASSGDEAFAVILPLIKKVGSLHADARFLFHVLDGTIGSEVLLPIFSSVNIPSKYSGVTLFSKEYHNPIDKQRLFIAHNNSDGSYLGSVVWCENDGLAYIAFYIIRPEYREDSNRASLPDLAFHTTTKSKLPSQTCNSLTKLVSTLSNEEYKAMLSYANNVCGRDRSQLLRLHFDLDFTEGAVLFDSKSQIRGFASMTPTGGQSKHLFKISPVYAEGANEALSVIQPLLMKILEKDREAIALINTWSDSAGEKLRLLLQDRCIESKISGYTLFSRPYPSKMDFSRMFVAHNHPGHFDA
;
A
#
# COMPACT_ATOMS: atom_id res chain seq x y z
N MET A 1 -9.01 -23.14 -1.24
CA MET A 1 -8.16 -23.92 -2.17
C MET A 1 -7.94 -25.26 -1.53
N LYS A 2 -8.06 -26.36 -2.27
CA LYS A 2 -7.62 -27.65 -1.73
C LYS A 2 -6.09 -27.70 -1.85
N ASP A 3 -5.39 -28.40 -0.97
CA ASP A 3 -3.92 -28.51 -0.97
C ASP A 3 -3.30 -29.05 -2.27
N ASN A 4 -4.12 -29.51 -3.23
CA ASN A 4 -3.69 -30.06 -4.51
C ASN A 4 -3.65 -29.04 -5.67
N ASP A 5 -4.07 -27.78 -5.47
CA ASP A 5 -4.20 -26.80 -6.57
C ASP A 5 -2.89 -26.04 -6.88
N TYR A 6 -1.88 -26.14 -6.03
CA TYR A 6 -0.62 -25.42 -6.15
C TYR A 6 0.56 -26.24 -5.61
N GLU A 7 1.76 -25.91 -6.08
CA GLU A 7 3.02 -26.45 -5.59
C GLU A 7 3.90 -25.34 -5.03
N ILE A 8 4.79 -25.70 -4.09
CA ILE A 8 5.83 -24.82 -3.57
C ILE A 8 7.20 -25.37 -3.98
N THR A 9 7.98 -24.58 -4.71
CA THR A 9 9.33 -24.91 -5.20
C THR A 9 10.40 -24.10 -4.46
N ASP A 10 11.61 -24.65 -4.43
CA ASP A 10 12.77 -24.05 -3.77
C ASP A 10 13.76 -23.38 -4.74
N SER A 11 13.50 -23.50 -6.03
CA SER A 11 14.28 -22.91 -7.10
C SER A 11 13.51 -22.95 -8.41
N ILE A 12 13.86 -22.03 -9.30
CA ILE A 12 13.42 -21.98 -10.69
C ILE A 12 14.62 -21.52 -11.54
N SER A 13 14.60 -21.83 -12.84
CA SER A 13 15.60 -21.33 -13.79
C SER A 13 15.52 -19.79 -13.89
N PRO A 14 16.62 -19.06 -14.15
CA PRO A 14 16.56 -17.64 -14.48
C PRO A 14 15.64 -17.32 -15.67
N ASP A 15 15.49 -18.27 -16.60
CA ASP A 15 14.62 -18.15 -17.78
C ASP A 15 13.16 -18.58 -17.55
N ASP A 16 12.79 -18.96 -16.32
CA ASP A 16 11.42 -19.37 -16.01
C ASP A 16 10.46 -18.16 -16.09
N HIS A 17 9.34 -18.31 -16.81
CA HIS A 17 8.31 -17.28 -17.00
C HIS A 17 7.77 -16.68 -15.69
N ALA A 18 7.86 -17.42 -14.57
CA ALA A 18 7.44 -16.93 -13.25
C ALA A 18 8.19 -15.65 -12.82
N TRP A 19 9.42 -15.43 -13.32
CA TRP A 19 10.15 -14.18 -13.08
C TRP A 19 9.50 -12.97 -13.75
N GLN A 20 8.91 -13.14 -14.94
CA GLN A 20 8.19 -12.06 -15.61
C GLN A 20 6.88 -11.73 -14.88
N GLU A 21 6.18 -12.76 -14.41
CA GLU A 21 4.97 -12.58 -13.59
C GLU A 21 5.28 -11.93 -12.24
N TRP A 22 6.38 -12.31 -11.59
CA TRP A 22 6.87 -11.66 -10.38
C TRP A 22 7.21 -10.19 -10.62
N LYS A 23 7.96 -9.89 -11.68
CA LYS A 23 8.33 -8.52 -12.05
C LYS A 23 7.08 -7.65 -12.25
N THR A 24 6.11 -8.16 -13.00
CA THR A 24 4.82 -7.49 -13.22
C THR A 24 4.11 -7.21 -11.89
N LEU A 25 4.09 -8.17 -10.97
CA LEU A 25 3.50 -7.98 -9.65
C LEU A 25 4.25 -6.91 -8.82
N VAL A 26 5.58 -6.86 -8.87
CA VAL A 26 6.36 -5.80 -8.18
C VAL A 26 6.01 -4.42 -8.75
N GLU A 27 5.85 -4.32 -10.07
CA GLU A 27 5.43 -3.11 -10.77
C GLU A 27 4.02 -2.68 -10.32
N ASP A 28 3.06 -3.60 -10.30
CA ASP A 28 1.68 -3.35 -9.88
C ASP A 28 1.54 -2.90 -8.41
N GLU A 29 2.46 -3.35 -7.54
CA GLU A 29 2.49 -2.94 -6.13
C GLU A 29 2.95 -1.49 -5.92
N GLY A 30 3.47 -0.82 -6.96
CA GLY A 30 3.83 0.59 -6.87
C GLY A 30 5.07 0.87 -6.00
N TRP A 31 5.90 -0.14 -5.72
CA TRP A 31 7.07 0.01 -4.87
C TRP A 31 8.15 0.84 -5.57
N THR A 32 8.82 1.69 -4.80
CA THR A 32 9.88 2.59 -5.28
C THR A 32 11.21 2.36 -4.57
N SER A 33 11.24 1.48 -3.56
CA SER A 33 12.47 1.00 -2.90
C SER A 33 13.38 0.22 -3.83
N ASP A 34 12.87 -0.25 -4.94
CA ASP A 34 13.56 -1.06 -5.93
C ASP A 34 13.59 -0.30 -7.27
N ASP A 35 14.49 -0.69 -8.16
CA ASP A 35 14.60 -0.12 -9.50
C ASP A 35 14.71 -1.22 -10.56
N LEU A 36 14.78 -0.84 -11.82
CA LEU A 36 14.81 -1.80 -12.92
C LEU A 36 16.08 -2.68 -12.89
N SER A 37 17.18 -2.23 -12.30
CA SER A 37 18.39 -3.06 -12.14
C SER A 37 18.13 -4.24 -11.20
N VAL A 38 17.45 -4.01 -10.07
CA VAL A 38 17.09 -5.07 -9.11
C VAL A 38 16.24 -6.13 -9.80
N LEU A 39 15.19 -5.69 -10.53
CA LEU A 39 14.28 -6.60 -11.22
C LEU A 39 14.94 -7.37 -12.37
N THR A 40 15.98 -6.81 -12.98
CA THR A 40 16.71 -7.43 -14.09
C THR A 40 17.78 -8.42 -13.61
N LEU A 41 18.51 -8.06 -12.54
CA LEU A 41 19.63 -8.87 -12.05
C LEU A 41 19.19 -9.99 -11.13
N THR A 42 18.14 -9.81 -10.32
CA THR A 42 17.70 -10.79 -9.30
C THR A 42 17.63 -12.24 -9.82
N PRO A 43 17.05 -12.54 -10.99
CA PRO A 43 16.99 -13.93 -11.50
C PRO A 43 18.36 -14.56 -11.77
N ASN A 44 19.39 -13.74 -12.01
CA ASN A 44 20.72 -14.16 -12.49
C ASN A 44 21.81 -14.09 -11.42
N LEU A 45 21.54 -13.49 -10.24
CA LEU A 45 22.54 -13.38 -9.19
C LEU A 45 22.77 -14.74 -8.51
N PRO A 46 24.03 -15.17 -8.32
CA PRO A 46 24.33 -16.44 -7.64
C PRO A 46 23.99 -16.40 -6.15
N THR A 47 23.83 -15.20 -5.58
CA THR A 47 23.39 -14.96 -4.21
C THR A 47 21.88 -15.12 -4.03
N THR A 48 21.10 -15.08 -5.12
CA THR A 48 19.64 -15.17 -5.07
C THR A 48 19.19 -16.58 -4.67
N ARG A 49 18.21 -16.60 -3.77
CA ARG A 49 17.44 -17.77 -3.38
C ARG A 49 15.95 -17.41 -3.42
N ILE A 50 15.13 -18.42 -3.65
CA ILE A 50 13.69 -18.23 -3.81
C ILE A 50 12.92 -19.40 -3.18
N VAL A 51 11.77 -19.10 -2.58
CA VAL A 51 10.68 -20.06 -2.40
C VAL A 51 9.48 -19.53 -3.16
N LEU A 52 8.97 -20.30 -4.12
CA LEU A 52 7.90 -19.90 -5.03
C LEU A 52 6.68 -20.80 -4.86
N ALA A 53 5.50 -20.22 -4.68
CA ALA A 53 4.23 -20.90 -4.91
C ALA A 53 3.74 -20.64 -6.34
N ARG A 54 3.29 -21.70 -7.03
CA ARG A 54 2.69 -21.62 -8.37
C ARG A 54 1.63 -22.68 -8.58
N LYS A 55 0.70 -22.46 -9.51
CA LYS A 55 -0.36 -23.46 -9.79
C LYS A 55 0.22 -24.75 -10.36
N CYS A 56 -0.36 -25.88 -9.99
CA CYS A 56 0.04 -27.18 -10.55
C CYS A 56 -0.29 -27.29 -12.05
N SER A 57 -1.40 -26.68 -12.49
CA SER A 57 -1.98 -26.85 -13.82
C SER A 57 -1.19 -26.19 -14.95
N ASP A 58 -0.80 -24.94 -14.76
CA ASP A 58 -0.20 -24.09 -15.79
C ASP A 58 1.13 -23.45 -15.33
N LYS A 59 1.58 -23.76 -14.11
CA LYS A 59 2.77 -23.19 -13.48
C LYS A 59 2.73 -21.66 -13.29
N SER A 60 1.55 -21.03 -13.41
CA SER A 60 1.39 -19.59 -13.17
C SER A 60 1.76 -19.20 -11.74
N PHE A 61 2.42 -18.04 -11.61
CA PHE A 61 2.92 -17.49 -10.36
C PHE A 61 1.77 -17.23 -9.38
N ILE A 62 1.96 -17.61 -8.12
CA ILE A 62 1.03 -17.28 -7.02
C ILE A 62 1.68 -16.31 -6.05
N GLY A 63 2.91 -16.59 -5.63
CA GLY A 63 3.63 -15.80 -4.64
C GLY A 63 5.03 -16.31 -4.40
N THR A 64 5.88 -15.48 -3.80
CA THR A 64 7.29 -15.78 -3.60
C THR A 64 7.87 -15.16 -2.34
N VAL A 65 8.90 -15.78 -1.79
CA VAL A 65 9.90 -15.17 -0.90
C VAL A 65 11.25 -15.25 -1.62
N ILE A 66 11.87 -14.12 -1.92
CA ILE A 66 13.19 -14.01 -2.54
C ILE A 66 14.13 -13.33 -1.55
N TRP A 67 15.30 -13.92 -1.37
CA TRP A 67 16.37 -13.36 -0.54
C TRP A 67 17.73 -13.53 -1.21
N ASN A 68 18.69 -12.73 -0.77
CA ASN A 68 20.08 -12.84 -1.16
C ASN A 68 20.95 -13.21 0.03
N GLU A 69 21.95 -14.06 -0.21
CA GLU A 69 22.89 -14.58 0.79
C GLU A 69 24.29 -14.04 0.54
N TYR A 70 24.84 -13.32 1.53
CA TYR A 70 26.20 -12.74 1.49
C TYR A 70 26.63 -12.43 2.93
N ASP A 71 27.93 -12.42 3.24
CA ASP A 71 28.49 -11.94 4.52
C ASP A 71 27.73 -12.31 5.81
N ASN A 72 27.31 -13.58 5.91
CA ASN A 72 26.50 -14.09 7.03
C ASN A 72 25.18 -13.33 7.26
N ILE A 73 24.59 -12.78 6.19
CA ILE A 73 23.26 -12.17 6.17
C ILE A 73 22.41 -12.81 5.07
N ALA A 74 21.15 -13.09 5.40
CA ALA A 74 20.10 -13.48 4.46
C ALA A 74 19.13 -12.31 4.35
N PHE A 75 19.25 -11.51 3.29
CA PHE A 75 18.43 -10.31 3.11
C PHE A 75 17.22 -10.61 2.23
N ILE A 76 16.04 -10.65 2.85
CA ILE A 76 14.76 -10.85 2.16
C ILE A 76 14.40 -9.55 1.44
N GLY A 77 14.45 -9.59 0.11
CA GLY A 77 14.15 -8.45 -0.74
C GLY A 77 12.71 -8.43 -1.22
N PHE A 78 12.09 -9.59 -1.41
CA PHE A 78 10.73 -9.69 -1.92
C PHE A 78 9.95 -10.76 -1.20
N TYR A 79 8.80 -10.38 -0.66
CA TYR A 79 7.79 -11.31 -0.23
C TYR A 79 6.44 -10.81 -0.70
N LEU A 80 5.84 -11.58 -1.59
CA LEU A 80 4.75 -11.12 -2.46
C LEU A 80 3.79 -12.26 -2.74
N LEU A 81 2.50 -11.94 -2.82
CA LEU A 81 1.46 -12.82 -3.33
C LEU A 81 0.57 -12.03 -4.27
N ARG A 82 0.07 -12.64 -5.35
CA ARG A 82 -0.97 -11.98 -6.15
C ARG A 82 -2.19 -11.68 -5.26
N PRO A 83 -2.87 -10.53 -5.43
CA PRO A 83 -3.96 -10.09 -4.56
C PRO A 83 -5.01 -11.14 -4.27
N GLU A 84 -5.41 -11.92 -5.28
CA GLU A 84 -6.43 -12.96 -5.20
C GLU A 84 -6.03 -14.20 -4.39
N TYR A 85 -4.76 -14.34 -3.99
CA TYR A 85 -4.28 -15.42 -3.12
C TYR A 85 -3.93 -14.98 -1.70
N ARG A 86 -4.03 -13.68 -1.40
CA ARG A 86 -3.79 -13.14 -0.05
C ARG A 86 -4.85 -13.64 0.93
N GLY A 87 -4.45 -13.88 2.18
CA GLY A 87 -5.36 -14.37 3.21
C GLY A 87 -5.76 -15.86 3.10
N LYS A 88 -5.11 -16.63 2.22
CA LYS A 88 -5.40 -18.08 2.02
C LYS A 88 -4.38 -19.01 2.69
N GLY A 89 -3.51 -18.53 3.58
CA GLY A 89 -2.47 -19.33 4.24
C GLY A 89 -1.22 -19.64 3.41
N ILE A 90 -1.26 -19.40 2.10
CA ILE A 90 -0.12 -19.71 1.18
C ILE A 90 1.12 -18.88 1.56
N GLY A 91 0.89 -17.65 2.02
CA GLY A 91 1.94 -16.74 2.43
C GLY A 91 2.80 -17.28 3.56
N SER A 92 2.22 -17.78 4.65
CA SER A 92 2.98 -18.37 5.74
C SER A 92 3.71 -19.62 5.32
N LEU A 93 3.10 -20.44 4.45
CA LEU A 93 3.74 -21.67 4.00
C LEU A 93 5.04 -21.37 3.24
N ILE A 94 5.04 -20.40 2.32
CA ILE A 94 6.26 -20.00 1.61
C ILE A 94 7.25 -19.25 2.52
N TRP A 95 6.76 -18.45 3.47
CA TRP A 95 7.60 -17.76 4.46
C TRP A 95 8.32 -18.75 5.37
N GLU A 96 7.60 -19.67 6.01
CA GLU A 96 8.17 -20.66 6.92
C GLU A 96 9.20 -21.54 6.19
N ARG A 97 8.89 -21.94 4.94
CA ARG A 97 9.83 -22.70 4.12
C ARG A 97 11.10 -21.90 3.79
N ALA A 98 10.97 -20.60 3.50
CA ALA A 98 12.12 -19.73 3.27
C ALA A 98 13.00 -19.58 4.53
N ILE A 99 12.41 -19.27 5.68
CA ILE A 99 13.12 -19.16 6.97
C ILE A 99 13.80 -20.49 7.36
N ARG A 100 13.18 -21.63 7.04
CA ARG A 100 13.80 -22.95 7.26
C ARG A 100 15.05 -23.16 6.42
N ARG A 101 15.07 -22.63 5.19
CA ARG A 101 16.18 -22.76 4.25
C ARG A 101 17.33 -21.79 4.49
N MET A 102 17.06 -20.63 5.09
CA MET A 102 18.11 -19.67 5.43
C MET A 102 19.11 -20.29 6.43
N PRO A 103 20.44 -20.11 6.22
CA PRO A 103 21.45 -20.63 7.12
C PRO A 103 21.26 -20.10 8.55
N LYS A 104 21.24 -21.00 9.55
CA LYS A 104 20.92 -20.62 10.95
C LYS A 104 21.94 -19.69 11.62
N HIS A 105 23.17 -19.68 11.12
CA HIS A 105 24.22 -18.78 11.61
C HIS A 105 24.10 -17.37 11.00
N TYR A 106 23.32 -17.20 9.92
CA TYR A 106 23.13 -15.89 9.30
C TYR A 106 22.23 -15.00 10.15
N THR A 107 22.36 -13.70 9.95
CA THR A 107 21.35 -12.73 10.37
C THR A 107 20.31 -12.63 9.26
N ILE A 108 19.04 -12.78 9.59
CA ILE A 108 17.96 -12.55 8.63
C ILE A 108 17.63 -11.08 8.68
N ALA A 109 17.50 -10.44 7.52
CA ALA A 109 17.20 -9.02 7.43
C ALA A 109 16.17 -8.74 6.34
N LEU A 110 15.41 -7.67 6.50
CA LEU A 110 14.44 -7.20 5.51
C LEU A 110 14.17 -5.71 5.64
N ARG A 111 13.63 -5.06 4.61
CA ARG A 111 12.96 -3.76 4.76
C ARG A 111 11.48 -3.98 4.96
N ALA A 112 10.99 -3.58 6.11
CA ALA A 112 9.56 -3.56 6.36
C ALA A 112 8.97 -2.25 5.85
N VAL A 113 7.96 -2.35 4.98
CA VAL A 113 7.09 -1.21 4.72
C VAL A 113 6.34 -0.82 6.01
N PRO A 114 5.90 0.45 6.18
CA PRO A 114 5.43 0.96 7.48
C PRO A 114 4.29 0.13 8.10
N ASN A 115 3.33 -0.31 7.30
CA ASN A 115 2.18 -1.11 7.75
C ASN A 115 2.54 -2.57 8.10
N MET A 116 3.75 -3.02 7.79
CA MET A 116 4.19 -4.40 8.01
C MET A 116 5.29 -4.55 9.07
N ALA A 117 5.89 -3.45 9.52
CA ALA A 117 7.00 -3.48 10.46
C ALA A 117 6.67 -4.25 11.75
N GLU A 118 5.56 -3.92 12.41
CA GLU A 118 5.19 -4.57 13.68
C GLU A 118 4.96 -6.09 13.53
N ARG A 119 4.41 -6.53 12.40
CA ARG A 119 4.23 -7.96 12.11
C ARG A 119 5.58 -8.68 12.07
N TYR A 120 6.53 -8.17 11.30
CA TYR A 120 7.83 -8.82 11.16
C TYR A 120 8.62 -8.79 12.48
N LYS A 121 8.48 -7.70 13.25
CA LYS A 121 9.06 -7.61 14.60
C LYS A 121 8.53 -8.68 15.55
N SER A 122 7.23 -8.96 15.50
CA SER A 122 6.61 -9.97 16.38
C SER A 122 7.04 -11.42 16.09
N LYS A 123 7.81 -11.66 15.02
CA LYS A 123 8.22 -12.99 14.57
C LYS A 123 9.75 -13.07 14.40
N ASP A 124 10.22 -13.11 13.16
CA ASP A 124 11.58 -13.52 12.82
C ASP A 124 12.59 -12.38 12.81
N THR A 125 12.14 -11.12 12.87
CA THR A 125 13.03 -9.95 12.79
C THR A 125 12.70 -8.86 13.81
N PRO A 126 12.89 -9.10 15.13
CA PRO A 126 12.51 -8.17 16.20
C PRO A 126 13.41 -6.94 16.32
N VAL A 127 14.62 -6.95 15.76
CA VAL A 127 15.61 -5.88 15.96
C VAL A 127 15.44 -4.80 14.90
N GLU A 128 15.26 -3.56 15.33
CA GLU A 128 15.16 -2.40 14.44
C GLU A 128 16.53 -1.84 14.02
N GLY A 129 16.63 -1.53 12.74
CA GLY A 129 17.76 -0.83 12.14
C GLY A 129 17.40 0.58 11.68
N ALA A 130 18.14 1.06 10.67
CA ALA A 130 17.92 2.37 10.11
C ALA A 130 16.53 2.49 9.45
N ALA A 131 15.84 3.60 9.71
CA ALA A 131 14.67 4.03 8.98
C ALA A 131 15.05 4.55 7.59
N LEU A 132 14.08 4.54 6.67
CA LEU A 132 14.25 4.94 5.29
C LEU A 132 13.23 6.01 4.92
N ARG A 133 13.73 7.12 4.37
CA ARG A 133 12.90 8.23 3.87
C ARG A 133 13.07 8.39 2.37
N CYS A 134 11.95 8.54 1.69
CA CYS A 134 11.86 8.75 0.26
C CYS A 134 11.61 10.22 -0.06
N TYR A 135 12.32 10.71 -1.08
CA TYR A 135 12.18 12.04 -1.65
C TYR A 135 12.07 11.92 -3.17
N GLU A 136 11.20 12.73 -3.78
CA GLU A 136 11.10 12.89 -5.22
C GLU A 136 11.42 14.34 -5.59
N MET A 137 12.30 14.56 -6.57
CA MET A 137 12.71 15.90 -7.00
C MET A 137 12.82 15.94 -8.52
N ASP A 138 12.36 17.00 -9.17
CA ASP A 138 12.57 17.19 -10.61
C ASP A 138 14.02 17.54 -10.95
N VAL A 139 14.38 17.35 -12.23
CA VAL A 139 15.73 17.62 -12.75
C VAL A 139 16.17 19.06 -12.54
N GLU A 140 15.27 20.04 -12.70
CA GLU A 140 15.62 21.46 -12.62
C GLU A 140 15.99 21.84 -11.19
N THR A 141 15.12 21.52 -10.24
CA THR A 141 15.35 21.74 -8.80
C THR A 141 16.63 21.05 -8.35
N LEU A 142 16.83 19.79 -8.73
CA LEU A 142 18.05 19.06 -8.37
C LEU A 142 19.30 19.67 -9.00
N SER A 143 19.22 20.17 -10.23
CA SER A 143 20.33 20.86 -10.89
C SER A 143 20.70 22.15 -10.16
N GLN A 144 19.71 22.93 -9.70
CA GLN A 144 19.93 24.15 -8.94
C GLN A 144 20.59 23.84 -7.59
N VAL A 145 20.07 22.86 -6.86
CA VAL A 145 20.63 22.39 -5.59
C VAL A 145 22.07 21.92 -5.77
N ALA A 146 22.34 21.03 -6.73
CA ALA A 146 23.68 20.49 -6.96
C ALA A 146 24.69 21.59 -7.31
N LYS A 147 24.30 22.59 -8.12
CA LYS A 147 25.16 23.73 -8.47
C LYS A 147 25.41 24.67 -7.29
N ALA A 148 24.43 24.83 -6.38
CA ALA A 148 24.59 25.69 -5.21
C ALA A 148 25.54 25.10 -4.16
N HIS A 149 25.67 23.76 -4.12
CA HIS A 149 26.46 23.06 -3.13
C HIS A 149 27.78 22.45 -3.65
N ALA A 150 27.97 22.37 -4.97
CA ALA A 150 29.26 22.02 -5.58
C ALA A 150 30.10 23.30 -5.81
N SER A 151 31.21 23.40 -5.11
CA SER A 151 32.04 24.60 -5.00
C SER A 151 33.16 24.68 -6.04
N LYS A 152 33.56 23.56 -6.67
CA LYS A 152 34.72 23.50 -7.58
C LYS A 152 34.39 22.90 -8.94
N LYS A 153 35.28 23.14 -9.91
CA LYS A 153 35.33 22.36 -11.14
C LYS A 153 35.97 21.03 -10.81
N HIS A 154 35.18 19.99 -10.87
CA HIS A 154 35.59 18.64 -10.49
C HIS A 154 35.93 17.80 -11.72
N ASN A 155 36.90 16.89 -11.57
CA ASN A 155 37.23 15.91 -12.60
C ASN A 155 36.31 14.70 -12.44
N THR A 156 35.20 14.69 -13.17
CA THR A 156 34.25 13.58 -13.19
C THR A 156 34.36 12.80 -14.49
N LYS A 157 34.25 11.48 -14.44
CA LYS A 157 34.10 10.62 -15.62
C LYS A 157 32.86 9.74 -15.48
N MET A 158 32.21 9.46 -16.60
CA MET A 158 31.20 8.40 -16.61
C MET A 158 31.88 7.04 -16.45
N VAL A 159 31.22 6.09 -15.80
CA VAL A 159 31.83 4.77 -15.52
C VAL A 159 32.20 4.01 -16.81
N ASN A 160 31.44 4.19 -17.88
CA ASN A 160 31.73 3.62 -19.20
C ASN A 160 32.92 4.28 -19.92
N GLU A 161 33.49 5.35 -19.37
CA GLU A 161 34.68 6.05 -19.87
C GLU A 161 35.94 5.71 -19.05
N LEU A 162 35.79 4.90 -17.99
CA LEU A 162 36.91 4.51 -17.13
C LEU A 162 37.84 3.54 -17.85
N LYS A 163 39.14 3.74 -17.66
CA LYS A 163 40.15 2.73 -18.01
C LYS A 163 40.02 1.52 -17.07
N PRO A 164 40.51 0.32 -17.45
CA PRO A 164 40.48 -0.85 -16.57
C PRO A 164 41.04 -0.60 -15.16
N THR A 165 42.18 0.10 -15.06
CA THR A 165 42.80 0.46 -13.76
C THR A 165 41.98 1.47 -12.95
N GLU A 166 41.24 2.37 -13.61
CA GLU A 166 40.35 3.32 -12.93
C GLU A 166 39.07 2.61 -12.43
N TYR A 167 38.63 1.57 -13.14
CA TYR A 167 37.51 0.74 -12.71
C TYR A 167 37.88 -0.14 -11.52
N GLU A 168 39.08 -0.73 -11.51
CA GLU A 168 39.62 -1.43 -10.33
C GLU A 168 39.65 -0.49 -9.11
N GLN A 169 40.10 0.75 -9.28
CA GLN A 169 40.06 1.77 -8.24
C GLN A 169 38.62 2.10 -7.78
N LEU A 170 37.63 2.05 -8.66
CA LEU A 170 36.22 2.22 -8.29
C LEU A 170 35.73 1.05 -7.42
N GLU A 171 36.13 -0.18 -7.75
CA GLU A 171 35.82 -1.37 -6.95
C GLU A 171 36.44 -1.26 -5.56
N GLU A 172 37.71 -0.86 -5.47
CA GLU A 172 38.42 -0.59 -4.21
C GLU A 172 37.75 0.52 -3.39
N PHE A 173 37.37 1.64 -4.03
CA PHE A 173 36.64 2.72 -3.37
C PHE A 173 35.31 2.23 -2.81
N CYS A 174 34.52 1.52 -3.62
CA CYS A 174 33.25 0.94 -3.18
C CYS A 174 33.43 -0.06 -2.02
N PHE A 175 34.46 -0.92 -2.09
CA PHE A 175 34.82 -1.84 -1.01
C PHE A 175 35.16 -1.07 0.27
N SER A 176 35.95 0.00 0.17
CA SER A 176 36.32 0.82 1.33
C SER A 176 35.11 1.48 2.01
N VAL A 177 34.04 1.79 1.28
CA VAL A 177 32.81 2.38 1.83
C VAL A 177 31.89 1.29 2.37
N VAL A 178 31.68 0.19 1.63
CA VAL A 178 30.67 -0.82 1.99
C VAL A 178 31.21 -1.89 2.94
N GLY A 179 32.52 -2.09 2.96
CA GLY A 179 33.18 -3.13 3.75
C GLY A 179 32.92 -4.54 3.22
N ARG A 180 32.49 -4.67 1.97
CA ARG A 180 32.09 -5.93 1.31
C ARG A 180 32.55 -5.94 -0.13
N ASP A 181 33.06 -7.07 -0.60
CA ASP A 181 33.42 -7.24 -2.00
C ASP A 181 32.15 -7.47 -2.83
N ARG A 182 31.90 -6.51 -3.72
CA ARG A 182 30.75 -6.52 -4.64
C ARG A 182 31.20 -6.29 -6.08
N SER A 183 32.47 -6.56 -6.39
CA SER A 183 33.06 -6.36 -7.71
C SER A 183 32.25 -7.04 -8.81
N HIS A 184 31.93 -8.33 -8.63
CA HIS A 184 31.11 -9.10 -9.58
C HIS A 184 29.75 -8.44 -9.84
N PHE A 185 29.04 -8.06 -8.77
CA PHE A 185 27.76 -7.37 -8.88
C PHE A 185 27.89 -6.00 -9.58
N LEU A 186 28.90 -5.19 -9.22
CA LEU A 186 29.11 -3.86 -9.80
C LEU A 186 29.36 -3.94 -11.31
N ARG A 187 30.10 -4.95 -11.77
CA ARG A 187 30.33 -5.17 -13.21
C ARG A 187 29.01 -5.45 -13.94
N GLN A 188 28.22 -6.40 -13.46
CA GLN A 188 26.91 -6.69 -14.04
C GLN A 188 25.97 -5.48 -13.99
N PHE A 189 25.99 -4.72 -12.91
CA PHE A 189 25.19 -3.51 -12.75
C PHE A 189 25.55 -2.41 -13.76
N HIS A 190 26.84 -2.19 -14.02
CA HIS A 190 27.31 -1.21 -15.00
C HIS A 190 27.22 -1.68 -16.46
N GLU A 191 27.08 -2.99 -16.70
CA GLU A 191 26.80 -3.56 -18.03
C GLU A 191 25.35 -3.33 -18.49
N LEU A 192 24.43 -3.03 -17.56
CA LEU A 192 23.04 -2.72 -17.90
C LEU A 192 22.96 -1.42 -18.72
N SER A 193 22.37 -1.49 -19.91
CA SER A 193 22.29 -0.37 -20.87
C SER A 193 21.53 0.86 -20.37
N PHE A 194 20.74 0.69 -19.30
CA PHE A 194 19.95 1.74 -18.66
C PHE A 194 20.55 2.25 -17.33
N THR A 195 21.70 1.72 -16.91
CA THR A 195 22.44 2.21 -15.74
C THR A 195 23.42 3.30 -16.19
N TYR A 196 23.41 4.43 -15.50
CA TYR A 196 24.41 5.48 -15.68
C TYR A 196 25.10 5.74 -14.36
N ALA A 197 26.42 5.81 -14.38
CA ALA A 197 27.21 6.04 -13.18
C ALA A 197 28.36 6.99 -13.45
N THR A 198 28.81 7.67 -12.41
CA THR A 198 29.87 8.68 -12.47
C THR A 198 30.82 8.48 -11.29
N ALA A 199 32.11 8.63 -11.56
CA ALA A 199 33.16 8.68 -10.55
C ALA A 199 33.79 10.07 -10.53
N LEU A 200 34.15 10.54 -9.34
CA LEU A 200 34.83 11.79 -9.08
C LEU A 200 36.27 11.53 -8.66
N PHE A 201 37.22 12.21 -9.30
CA PHE A 201 38.64 12.13 -9.02
C PHE A 201 39.14 13.35 -8.26
N ASP A 202 40.05 13.14 -7.32
CA ASP A 202 40.87 14.20 -6.71
C ASP A 202 42.04 14.63 -7.62
N ASP A 203 42.86 15.56 -7.13
CA ASP A 203 44.02 16.09 -7.85
C ASP A 203 45.14 15.05 -8.04
N ASP A 204 45.17 14.00 -7.22
CA ASP A 204 46.10 12.87 -7.31
C ASP A 204 45.58 11.75 -8.24
N GLY A 205 44.39 11.94 -8.83
CA GLY A 205 43.75 10.95 -9.69
C GLY A 205 43.15 9.77 -8.93
N LYS A 206 42.78 9.93 -7.66
CA LYS A 206 42.06 8.92 -6.88
C LYS A 206 40.56 9.17 -6.86
N ILE A 207 39.78 8.10 -6.92
CA ILE A 207 38.32 8.18 -6.79
C ILE A 207 37.96 8.53 -5.34
N ILE A 208 37.23 9.63 -5.16
CA ILE A 208 36.78 10.15 -3.86
C ILE A 208 35.25 10.19 -3.72
N ALA A 209 34.52 10.05 -4.83
CA ALA A 209 33.07 9.87 -4.83
C ALA A 209 32.59 9.03 -6.01
N TYR A 210 31.45 8.39 -5.83
CA TYR A 210 30.79 7.54 -6.82
C TYR A 210 29.27 7.66 -6.68
N ALA A 211 28.58 7.77 -7.81
CA ALA A 211 27.13 7.75 -7.86
C ALA A 211 26.62 6.96 -9.06
N ALA A 212 25.43 6.39 -8.93
CA ALA A 212 24.72 5.78 -10.06
C ALA A 212 23.24 6.16 -10.08
N VAL A 213 22.64 6.04 -11.25
CA VAL A 213 21.21 6.23 -11.49
C VAL A 213 20.68 5.15 -12.42
N CYS A 214 19.49 4.63 -12.08
CA CYS A 214 18.74 3.67 -12.89
C CYS A 214 17.28 4.12 -12.99
N PRO A 215 16.57 3.84 -14.09
CA PRO A 215 15.12 4.00 -14.12
C PRO A 215 14.47 3.08 -13.09
N THR A 216 13.40 3.56 -12.45
CA THR A 216 12.49 2.69 -11.69
C THR A 216 11.68 1.84 -12.66
N SER A 217 10.96 0.84 -12.14
CA SER A 217 10.04 0.06 -12.94
C SER A 217 8.80 0.85 -13.41
N HIS A 218 8.62 2.08 -12.90
CA HIS A 218 7.55 3.01 -13.28
C HIS A 218 7.96 3.91 -14.45
N SER A 219 8.28 3.29 -15.60
CA SER A 219 8.80 4.00 -16.78
C SER A 219 7.89 5.15 -17.24
N HIS A 220 6.57 4.98 -17.14
CA HIS A 220 5.55 5.99 -17.46
C HIS A 220 5.63 7.27 -16.61
N ARG A 221 6.37 7.26 -15.49
CA ARG A 221 6.60 8.43 -14.62
C ARG A 221 7.93 9.14 -14.88
N HIS A 222 8.74 8.62 -15.81
CA HIS A 222 10.12 9.04 -16.07
C HIS A 222 10.92 9.20 -14.75
N LEU A 223 10.71 8.25 -13.83
CA LEU A 223 11.26 8.30 -12.48
C LEU A 223 12.54 7.48 -12.42
N PHE A 224 13.63 8.15 -12.05
CA PHE A 224 14.97 7.60 -11.95
C PHE A 224 15.43 7.58 -10.50
N LYS A 225 15.98 6.47 -10.07
CA LYS A 225 16.50 6.32 -8.72
C LYS A 225 17.99 6.60 -8.69
N LEU A 226 18.41 7.55 -7.86
CA LEU A 226 19.82 7.84 -7.63
C LEU A 226 20.30 6.97 -6.46
N ALA A 227 21.02 5.90 -6.78
CA ALA A 227 21.58 4.98 -5.81
C ALA A 227 22.65 4.11 -6.48
N PRO A 228 23.83 3.94 -5.86
CA PRO A 228 24.24 4.57 -4.61
C PRO A 228 24.70 6.02 -4.81
N LEU A 229 24.97 6.70 -3.70
CA LEU A 229 25.78 7.92 -3.63
C LEU A 229 26.75 7.80 -2.47
N TYR A 230 28.03 7.68 -2.79
CA TYR A 230 29.13 7.63 -1.83
C TYR A 230 30.09 8.79 -2.09
N ALA A 231 30.47 9.52 -1.04
CA ALA A 231 31.37 10.68 -1.15
C ALA A 231 32.00 10.99 0.21
N SER A 232 33.14 11.68 0.23
CA SER A 232 33.83 12.07 1.48
C SER A 232 33.33 13.40 2.05
N SER A 233 32.61 14.19 1.24
CA SER A 233 32.01 15.44 1.66
C SER A 233 30.70 15.73 0.90
N GLY A 234 29.90 16.68 1.41
CA GLY A 234 28.69 17.13 0.72
C GLY A 234 28.99 17.76 -0.64
N ASP A 235 30.06 18.54 -0.72
CA ASP A 235 30.57 19.15 -1.98
C ASP A 235 30.80 18.09 -3.06
N GLU A 236 31.56 17.05 -2.72
CA GLU A 236 31.84 15.91 -3.61
C GLU A 236 30.57 15.13 -4.00
N ALA A 237 29.64 14.95 -3.05
CA ALA A 237 28.38 14.25 -3.29
C ALA A 237 27.52 14.98 -4.33
N PHE A 238 27.46 16.32 -4.28
CA PHE A 238 26.76 17.12 -5.27
C PHE A 238 27.53 17.22 -6.59
N ALA A 239 28.85 17.26 -6.54
CA ALA A 239 29.70 17.30 -7.74
C ALA A 239 29.56 16.02 -8.59
N VAL A 240 29.61 14.84 -7.97
CA VAL A 240 29.58 13.56 -8.69
C VAL A 240 28.25 13.29 -9.37
N ILE A 241 27.13 13.86 -8.90
CA ILE A 241 25.81 13.65 -9.49
C ILE A 241 25.50 14.60 -10.65
N LEU A 242 26.25 15.69 -10.84
CA LEU A 242 25.98 16.68 -11.90
C LEU A 242 25.94 16.05 -13.32
N PRO A 243 26.88 15.17 -13.72
CA PRO A 243 26.80 14.48 -15.01
C PRO A 243 25.56 13.58 -15.14
N LEU A 244 25.13 12.94 -14.05
CA LEU A 244 23.93 12.10 -14.02
C LEU A 244 22.66 12.92 -14.21
N ILE A 245 22.56 14.09 -13.55
CA ILE A 245 21.43 15.03 -13.72
C ILE A 245 21.32 15.45 -15.19
N LYS A 246 22.44 15.82 -15.81
CA LYS A 246 22.49 16.19 -17.23
C LYS A 246 22.08 15.03 -18.13
N LYS A 247 22.57 13.81 -17.86
CA LYS A 247 22.24 12.62 -18.63
C LYS A 247 20.74 12.31 -18.55
N VAL A 248 20.16 12.25 -17.35
CA VAL A 248 18.74 11.96 -17.15
C VAL A 248 17.85 13.03 -17.78
N GLY A 249 18.17 14.33 -17.59
CA GLY A 249 17.42 15.42 -18.22
C GLY A 249 17.47 15.41 -19.75
N SER A 250 18.50 14.80 -20.35
CA SER A 250 18.56 14.60 -21.81
C SER A 250 17.71 13.44 -22.32
N LEU A 251 17.32 12.50 -21.45
CA LEU A 251 16.47 11.36 -21.81
C LEU A 251 14.99 11.77 -21.81
N HIS A 252 14.55 12.48 -20.78
CA HIS A 252 13.18 12.97 -20.66
C HIS A 252 13.16 14.36 -20.00
N ALA A 253 12.42 15.30 -20.60
CA ALA A 253 12.34 16.68 -20.11
C ALA A 253 11.63 16.80 -18.76
N ASP A 254 10.72 15.87 -18.45
CA ASP A 254 9.93 15.77 -17.23
C ASP A 254 10.48 14.70 -16.26
N ALA A 255 11.73 14.25 -16.47
CA ALA A 255 12.34 13.27 -15.60
C ALA A 255 12.41 13.75 -14.14
N ARG A 256 12.29 12.80 -13.22
CA ARG A 256 12.40 13.04 -11.79
C ARG A 256 13.37 12.07 -11.15
N PHE A 257 14.04 12.54 -10.11
CA PHE A 257 14.92 11.76 -9.27
C PHE A 257 14.20 11.30 -8.01
N LEU A 258 14.49 10.06 -7.62
CA LEU A 258 14.02 9.40 -6.44
C LEU A 258 15.22 9.10 -5.53
N PHE A 259 15.13 9.52 -4.29
CA PHE A 259 16.17 9.32 -3.27
C PHE A 259 15.61 8.49 -2.13
N HIS A 260 16.44 7.60 -1.60
CA HIS A 260 16.14 6.76 -0.46
C HIS A 260 17.23 6.96 0.60
N VAL A 261 16.99 7.91 1.51
CA VAL A 261 17.96 8.33 2.51
C VAL A 261 17.75 7.50 3.78
N LEU A 262 18.84 6.91 4.29
CA LEU A 262 18.84 6.15 5.53
C LEU A 262 19.11 7.08 6.71
N ASP A 263 18.36 6.91 7.80
CA ASP A 263 18.64 7.62 9.04
C ASP A 263 19.97 7.12 9.65
N GLY A 264 20.69 8.04 10.30
CA GLY A 264 21.97 7.74 10.96
C GLY A 264 23.15 7.61 10.00
N THR A 265 23.06 8.18 8.80
CA THR A 265 24.19 8.33 7.85
C THR A 265 24.44 9.81 7.55
N ILE A 266 25.62 10.13 7.02
CA ILE A 266 25.97 11.49 6.58
C ILE A 266 24.95 12.04 5.57
N GLY A 267 24.34 11.17 4.78
CA GLY A 267 23.24 11.52 3.88
C GLY A 267 22.04 12.12 4.60
N SER A 268 21.62 11.55 5.74
CA SER A 268 20.53 12.12 6.53
C SER A 268 20.89 13.46 7.17
N GLU A 269 22.16 13.67 7.51
CA GLU A 269 22.63 14.91 8.13
C GLU A 269 22.76 16.05 7.11
N VAL A 270 23.22 15.73 5.89
CA VAL A 270 23.49 16.73 4.85
C VAL A 270 22.29 16.96 3.93
N LEU A 271 21.63 15.91 3.44
CA LEU A 271 20.61 16.04 2.41
C LEU A 271 19.27 16.54 2.98
N LEU A 272 18.89 16.13 4.19
CA LEU A 272 17.55 16.46 4.71
C LEU A 272 17.33 17.96 4.97
N PRO A 273 18.29 18.71 5.54
CA PRO A 273 18.16 20.16 5.67
C PRO A 273 18.04 20.86 4.30
N ILE A 274 18.78 20.38 3.30
CA ILE A 274 18.75 20.92 1.93
C ILE A 274 17.40 20.62 1.26
N PHE A 275 16.92 19.38 1.34
CA PHE A 275 15.62 19.01 0.76
C PHE A 275 14.46 19.76 1.43
N SER A 276 14.59 20.03 2.74
CA SER A 276 13.61 20.85 3.47
C SER A 276 13.63 22.31 3.02
N SER A 277 14.80 22.89 2.74
CA SER A 277 14.92 24.30 2.32
C SER A 277 14.31 24.58 0.94
N VAL A 278 14.26 23.57 0.07
CA VAL A 278 13.57 23.62 -1.23
C VAL A 278 12.17 22.99 -1.21
N ASN A 279 11.57 22.81 -0.02
CA ASN A 279 10.20 22.31 0.19
C ASN A 279 9.90 20.94 -0.45
N ILE A 280 10.89 20.04 -0.51
CA ILE A 280 10.67 18.68 -1.02
C ILE A 280 10.03 17.83 0.08
N PRO A 281 8.82 17.26 -0.16
CA PRO A 281 8.15 16.44 0.84
C PRO A 281 8.90 15.13 1.06
N SER A 282 9.02 14.72 2.33
CA SER A 282 9.52 13.39 2.70
C SER A 282 8.37 12.40 2.86
N LYS A 283 8.58 11.15 2.45
CA LYS A 283 7.70 10.01 2.76
C LYS A 283 8.48 8.98 3.58
N TYR A 284 7.91 8.51 4.68
CA TYR A 284 8.46 7.36 5.39
C TYR A 284 8.24 6.08 4.57
N SER A 285 9.33 5.45 4.12
CA SER A 285 9.29 4.29 3.23
C SER A 285 9.45 2.96 3.95
N GLY A 286 10.00 2.96 5.17
CA GLY A 286 10.12 1.75 5.97
C GLY A 286 11.31 1.72 6.92
N VAL A 287 11.54 0.58 7.54
CA VAL A 287 12.63 0.34 8.51
C VAL A 287 13.30 -0.99 8.24
N THR A 288 14.63 -1.07 8.38
CA THR A 288 15.32 -2.36 8.31
C THR A 288 15.02 -3.13 9.58
N LEU A 289 14.65 -4.39 9.45
CA LEU A 289 14.50 -5.29 10.59
C LEU A 289 15.50 -6.43 10.48
N PHE A 290 15.98 -6.91 11.63
CA PHE A 290 16.95 -7.99 11.74
C PHE A 290 16.47 -9.05 12.74
N SER A 291 16.88 -10.31 12.51
CA SER A 291 16.63 -11.40 13.46
C SER A 291 17.48 -11.33 14.74
N LYS A 292 18.61 -10.63 14.67
CA LYS A 292 19.54 -10.39 15.76
C LYS A 292 20.33 -9.11 15.49
N GLU A 293 21.02 -8.59 16.50
CA GLU A 293 21.88 -7.41 16.33
C GLU A 293 22.86 -7.61 15.17
N TYR A 294 22.92 -6.61 14.30
CA TYR A 294 23.75 -6.63 13.10
C TYR A 294 24.62 -5.39 13.01
N HIS A 295 25.93 -5.60 13.05
CA HIS A 295 26.92 -4.55 12.87
C HIS A 295 27.23 -4.41 11.39
N ASN A 296 26.52 -3.50 10.74
CA ASN A 296 26.73 -3.22 9.32
C ASN A 296 28.10 -2.57 9.10
N PRO A 297 28.99 -3.17 8.28
CA PRO A 297 30.35 -2.66 8.08
C PRO A 297 30.41 -1.39 7.23
N ILE A 298 29.27 -0.90 6.69
CA ILE A 298 29.24 0.30 5.86
C ILE A 298 29.72 1.54 6.61
N ASP A 299 30.56 2.32 5.95
CA ASP A 299 31.02 3.61 6.42
C ASP A 299 29.89 4.65 6.31
N LYS A 300 29.22 4.88 7.43
CA LYS A 300 28.12 5.83 7.55
C LYS A 300 28.54 7.29 7.30
N GLN A 301 29.84 7.61 7.40
CA GLN A 301 30.37 8.96 7.15
C GLN A 301 30.63 9.25 5.67
N ARG A 302 30.60 8.21 4.82
CA ARG A 302 30.70 8.35 3.35
C ARG A 302 29.44 7.90 2.61
N LEU A 303 28.40 7.49 3.34
CA LEU A 303 27.14 6.97 2.81
C LEU A 303 26.06 8.07 2.73
N PHE A 304 25.87 8.64 1.55
CA PHE A 304 24.78 9.58 1.30
C PHE A 304 23.49 8.83 0.94
N ILE A 305 23.55 7.93 -0.04
CA ILE A 305 22.42 7.10 -0.47
C ILE A 305 22.92 5.66 -0.68
N ALA A 306 22.25 4.70 -0.05
CA ALA A 306 22.62 3.29 -0.17
C ALA A 306 22.27 2.71 -1.55
N HIS A 307 23.09 1.75 -2.03
CA HIS A 307 22.76 1.00 -3.24
C HIS A 307 21.48 0.16 -3.03
N ASN A 308 20.74 -0.04 -4.12
CA ASN A 308 19.47 -0.78 -4.12
C ASN A 308 19.57 -2.29 -4.11
N ASN A 309 20.74 -2.84 -4.41
CA ASN A 309 20.86 -4.26 -4.61
C ASN A 309 21.25 -4.90 -3.29
N SER A 310 20.45 -5.90 -2.96
CA SER A 310 20.61 -6.88 -1.90
C SER A 310 21.88 -7.71 -2.03
N ASP A 311 22.96 -7.20 -2.61
CA ASP A 311 24.33 -7.71 -2.49
C ASP A 311 25.12 -6.88 -1.46
N GLY A 312 24.41 -6.20 -0.54
CA GLY A 312 25.03 -5.62 0.64
C GLY A 312 24.99 -4.11 0.78
N SER A 313 24.06 -3.43 0.12
CA SER A 313 23.58 -2.11 0.57
C SER A 313 22.05 -2.16 0.63
N TYR A 314 21.47 -1.66 1.72
CA TYR A 314 20.19 -2.14 2.25
C TYR A 314 18.94 -1.58 1.58
N LEU A 315 18.46 -2.13 0.46
CA LEU A 315 17.10 -1.83 -0.04
C LEU A 315 16.45 -3.05 -0.70
N GLY A 316 15.16 -3.24 -0.40
CA GLY A 316 14.28 -4.32 -0.89
C GLY A 316 13.09 -4.47 0.06
N SER A 317 11.86 -4.20 -0.41
CA SER A 317 10.64 -4.11 0.43
C SER A 317 9.89 -5.43 0.58
N VAL A 318 9.36 -5.71 1.77
CA VAL A 318 8.67 -6.97 2.09
C VAL A 318 7.24 -6.67 2.56
N VAL A 319 6.23 -7.35 1.98
CA VAL A 319 4.81 -7.25 2.39
C VAL A 319 4.23 -8.63 2.73
N TRP A 320 3.68 -8.79 3.94
CA TRP A 320 3.08 -10.03 4.43
C TRP A 320 1.57 -9.91 4.47
N CYS A 321 0.87 -10.77 3.74
CA CYS A 321 -0.58 -10.74 3.65
C CYS A 321 -1.18 -12.10 4.04
N GLU A 322 -1.36 -12.29 5.33
CA GLU A 322 -2.23 -13.33 5.88
C GLU A 322 -3.22 -12.70 6.85
N ASN A 323 -4.46 -13.14 6.71
CA ASN A 323 -5.61 -12.60 7.39
C ASN A 323 -6.16 -13.70 8.29
N ASP A 324 -5.54 -13.87 9.45
CA ASP A 324 -6.18 -14.62 10.53
C ASP A 324 -7.09 -13.67 11.29
N GLY A 325 -8.38 -13.71 10.92
CA GLY A 325 -9.47 -12.98 11.58
C GLY A 325 -9.59 -11.53 11.11
N LEU A 326 -9.96 -11.31 9.85
CA LEU A 326 -10.24 -9.97 9.34
C LEU A 326 -11.68 -9.82 8.91
N ALA A 327 -12.37 -8.88 9.55
CA ALA A 327 -13.61 -8.35 9.07
C ALA A 327 -13.29 -7.13 8.16
N TYR A 328 -13.59 -7.20 6.87
CA TYR A 328 -13.23 -6.23 5.82
C TYR A 328 -14.34 -5.19 5.63
N ILE A 329 -14.01 -3.95 5.26
CA ILE A 329 -15.03 -2.94 4.89
C ILE A 329 -15.08 -2.78 3.36
N ALA A 330 -16.24 -3.02 2.75
CA ALA A 330 -16.49 -2.82 1.32
C ALA A 330 -17.34 -1.56 1.08
N PHE A 331 -16.88 -0.71 0.17
CA PHE A 331 -17.51 0.55 -0.26
C PHE A 331 -18.46 0.29 -1.43
N TYR A 332 -19.59 0.98 -1.44
CA TYR A 332 -20.46 1.11 -2.61
C TYR A 332 -20.67 2.58 -2.91
N ILE A 333 -20.33 2.98 -4.14
CA ILE A 333 -20.65 4.28 -4.72
C ILE A 333 -21.89 4.05 -5.59
N ILE A 334 -23.03 4.69 -5.29
CA ILE A 334 -24.26 4.55 -6.11
C ILE A 334 -24.57 5.90 -6.75
N ARG A 335 -24.76 5.94 -8.08
CA ARG A 335 -25.30 7.12 -8.81
C ARG A 335 -26.78 6.87 -9.00
N PRO A 336 -27.67 7.78 -8.62
CA PRO A 336 -29.09 7.60 -8.85
C PRO A 336 -29.46 8.23 -10.20
N GLU A 337 -29.11 7.60 -11.33
CA GLU A 337 -29.64 8.04 -12.63
C GLU A 337 -30.13 6.90 -13.52
N TYR A 338 -31.32 7.14 -14.06
CA TYR A 338 -32.07 6.37 -15.05
C TYR A 338 -31.86 7.04 -16.41
N ARG A 339 -31.56 6.28 -17.47
CA ARG A 339 -31.54 6.77 -18.86
C ARG A 339 -32.57 5.99 -19.69
N GLU A 340 -33.53 6.71 -20.26
CA GLU A 340 -34.34 6.23 -21.38
C GLU A 340 -33.43 6.13 -22.61
N ASP A 341 -33.19 4.92 -23.11
CA ASP A 341 -32.75 4.70 -24.48
C ASP A 341 -33.59 3.57 -25.10
N SER A 342 -34.44 3.98 -26.03
CA SER A 342 -35.29 3.13 -26.84
C SER A 342 -34.44 2.34 -27.86
N ASN A 343 -34.28 1.03 -27.65
CA ASN A 343 -34.18 -0.05 -28.65
C ASN A 343 -33.23 -1.18 -28.22
N ARG A 344 -33.76 -2.23 -27.56
CA ARG A 344 -33.48 -3.66 -27.81
C ARG A 344 -34.12 -4.55 -26.71
N ALA A 345 -35.03 -5.42 -27.16
CA ALA A 345 -35.51 -6.68 -26.54
C ALA A 345 -35.75 -6.74 -25.01
N SER A 346 -37.02 -6.52 -24.63
CA SER A 346 -37.78 -6.98 -23.45
C SER A 346 -37.03 -7.68 -22.29
N LEU A 347 -36.84 -6.92 -21.21
CA LEU A 347 -36.50 -7.33 -19.84
C LEU A 347 -37.73 -7.15 -18.93
N PRO A 348 -38.02 -8.01 -17.93
CA PRO A 348 -39.12 -7.79 -17.00
C PRO A 348 -38.74 -6.78 -15.90
N ASP A 349 -39.27 -5.56 -16.07
CA ASP A 349 -39.78 -4.57 -15.12
C ASP A 349 -39.13 -4.37 -13.74
N LEU A 350 -38.38 -3.27 -13.62
CA LEU A 350 -38.38 -2.43 -12.41
C LEU A 350 -38.26 -0.95 -12.81
N ALA A 351 -39.32 -0.41 -13.41
CA ALA A 351 -39.50 1.03 -13.63
C ALA A 351 -40.60 1.56 -12.70
N PHE A 352 -40.30 2.66 -12.01
CA PHE A 352 -41.19 3.35 -11.09
C PHE A 352 -42.32 4.06 -11.86
N HIS A 353 -43.55 3.54 -11.77
CA HIS A 353 -44.76 4.29 -12.07
C HIS A 353 -45.83 4.07 -11.00
N THR A 354 -46.44 5.18 -10.58
CA THR A 354 -47.63 5.25 -9.75
C THR A 354 -48.80 4.49 -10.37
N THR A 355 -49.44 3.67 -9.53
CA THR A 355 -50.79 3.05 -9.63
C THR A 355 -51.02 1.79 -10.48
N THR A 356 -51.58 0.79 -9.76
CA THR A 356 -52.41 -0.37 -10.14
C THR A 356 -51.80 -1.70 -10.63
N LYS A 357 -51.73 -2.64 -9.65
CA LYS A 357 -52.01 -4.09 -9.69
C LYS A 357 -51.32 -4.98 -10.75
N SER A 358 -50.22 -5.64 -10.36
CA SER A 358 -50.12 -7.12 -10.36
C SER A 358 -48.94 -7.68 -9.54
N LYS A 359 -49.29 -8.31 -8.41
CA LYS A 359 -48.66 -9.42 -7.67
C LYS A 359 -47.12 -9.48 -7.52
N LEU A 360 -46.59 -8.69 -6.56
CA LEU A 360 -45.61 -9.24 -5.60
C LEU A 360 -46.32 -10.25 -4.67
N PRO A 361 -45.59 -11.20 -4.04
CA PRO A 361 -46.16 -12.04 -2.99
C PRO A 361 -46.73 -11.13 -1.90
N SER A 362 -48.04 -11.25 -1.70
CA SER A 362 -48.76 -10.55 -0.65
C SER A 362 -48.28 -11.05 0.72
N GLN A 363 -47.40 -10.28 1.35
CA GLN A 363 -47.41 -10.18 2.81
C GLN A 363 -47.64 -8.71 3.16
N THR A 364 -48.91 -8.42 3.43
CA THR A 364 -49.34 -7.31 4.26
C THR A 364 -48.51 -7.30 5.54
N CYS A 365 -47.60 -6.34 5.65
CA CYS A 365 -47.17 -5.86 6.95
C CYS A 365 -47.22 -4.34 6.86
N ASN A 366 -48.05 -3.73 7.71
CA ASN A 366 -48.14 -2.28 7.90
C ASN A 366 -46.83 -1.78 8.52
N SER A 367 -45.72 -1.85 7.79
CA SER A 367 -44.46 -1.30 8.25
C SER A 367 -44.36 0.16 7.84
N LEU A 368 -44.08 1.02 8.82
CA LEU A 368 -44.03 2.46 8.65
C LEU A 368 -42.59 2.91 8.85
N THR A 369 -41.99 3.52 7.82
CA THR A 369 -40.70 4.20 7.98
C THR A 369 -40.94 5.66 8.31
N LYS A 370 -40.35 6.15 9.40
CA LYS A 370 -40.37 7.57 9.81
C LYS A 370 -38.96 8.16 9.73
N LEU A 371 -38.85 9.45 9.44
CA LEU A 371 -37.59 10.17 9.60
C LEU A 371 -37.31 10.42 11.07
N VAL A 372 -36.05 10.44 11.48
CA VAL A 372 -35.65 10.66 12.88
C VAL A 372 -36.13 12.03 13.37
N SER A 373 -36.07 13.05 12.51
CA SER A 373 -36.62 14.39 12.74
C SER A 373 -38.14 14.43 13.04
N THR A 374 -38.88 13.35 12.75
CA THR A 374 -40.34 13.25 12.95
C THR A 374 -40.75 12.33 14.09
N LEU A 375 -39.80 11.74 14.82
CA LEU A 375 -40.09 10.83 15.91
C LEU A 375 -40.60 11.58 17.15
N SER A 376 -41.57 10.99 17.84
CA SER A 376 -41.89 11.39 19.22
C SER A 376 -40.71 11.08 20.17
N ASN A 377 -40.72 11.67 21.37
CA ASN A 377 -39.70 11.42 22.38
C ASN A 377 -39.60 9.93 22.76
N GLU A 378 -40.74 9.24 22.81
CA GLU A 378 -40.85 7.82 23.11
C GLU A 378 -40.26 6.97 21.99
N GLU A 379 -40.58 7.29 20.73
CA GLU A 379 -40.04 6.60 19.56
C GLU A 379 -38.53 6.82 19.40
N TYR A 380 -38.04 8.03 19.67
CA TYR A 380 -36.62 8.34 19.66
C TYR A 380 -35.87 7.55 20.74
N LYS A 381 -36.42 7.47 21.96
CA LYS A 381 -35.86 6.61 23.03
C LYS A 381 -35.84 5.13 22.62
N ALA A 382 -36.90 4.65 21.98
CA ALA A 382 -36.95 3.28 21.45
C ALA A 382 -35.87 3.04 20.39
N MET A 383 -35.62 4.00 19.50
CA MET A 383 -34.54 3.93 18.51
C MET A 383 -33.16 3.83 19.15
N LEU A 384 -32.88 4.64 20.18
CA LEU A 384 -31.63 4.54 20.92
C LEU A 384 -31.48 3.18 21.59
N SER A 385 -32.56 2.66 22.19
CA SER A 385 -32.57 1.32 22.79
C SER A 385 -32.33 0.22 21.76
N TYR A 386 -32.92 0.33 20.56
CA TYR A 386 -32.70 -0.60 19.46
C TYR A 386 -31.24 -0.60 19.00
N ALA A 387 -30.67 0.59 18.78
CA ALA A 387 -29.26 0.73 18.45
C ALA A 387 -28.41 0.09 19.54
N ASN A 388 -28.60 0.43 20.81
CA ASN A 388 -27.84 -0.13 21.93
C ASN A 388 -27.87 -1.66 21.97
N ASN A 389 -29.03 -2.25 21.69
CA ASN A 389 -29.20 -3.71 21.63
C ASN A 389 -28.37 -4.34 20.51
N VAL A 390 -28.36 -3.77 19.31
CA VAL A 390 -27.53 -4.25 18.19
C VAL A 390 -26.04 -4.03 18.49
N CYS A 391 -25.69 -2.95 19.18
CA CYS A 391 -24.31 -2.57 19.45
C CYS A 391 -23.68 -3.32 20.64
N GLY A 392 -24.51 -3.86 21.53
CA GLY A 392 -24.09 -4.44 22.80
C GLY A 392 -23.55 -3.42 23.81
N ARG A 393 -23.78 -2.10 23.58
CA ARG A 393 -23.25 -0.97 24.38
C ARG A 393 -24.19 0.23 24.28
N ASP A 394 -24.23 1.07 25.32
CA ASP A 394 -25.01 2.31 25.30
C ASP A 394 -24.30 3.40 24.49
N ARG A 395 -24.93 3.81 23.39
CA ARG A 395 -24.48 4.88 22.49
C ARG A 395 -25.49 6.02 22.40
N SER A 396 -26.40 6.10 23.37
CA SER A 396 -27.48 7.09 23.39
C SER A 396 -26.98 8.52 23.28
N GLN A 397 -25.92 8.87 24.01
CA GLN A 397 -25.36 10.23 23.99
C GLN A 397 -24.76 10.58 22.62
N LEU A 398 -24.01 9.64 22.02
CA LEU A 398 -23.39 9.84 20.72
C LEU A 398 -24.43 10.02 19.62
N LEU A 399 -25.49 9.20 19.61
CA LEU A 399 -26.57 9.31 18.64
C LEU A 399 -27.37 10.60 18.83
N ARG A 400 -27.56 11.08 20.07
CA ARG A 400 -28.15 12.39 20.33
C ARG A 400 -27.33 13.50 19.71
N LEU A 401 -26.04 13.56 20.05
CA LEU A 401 -25.12 14.54 19.47
C LEU A 401 -25.06 14.46 17.94
N HIS A 402 -25.12 13.25 17.38
CA HIS A 402 -25.15 13.03 15.94
C HIS A 402 -26.40 13.65 15.31
N PHE A 403 -27.58 13.38 15.85
CA PHE A 403 -28.85 13.91 15.32
C PHE A 403 -29.14 15.36 15.72
N ASP A 404 -28.38 15.95 16.65
CA ASP A 404 -28.40 17.38 16.95
C ASP A 404 -27.71 18.21 15.84
N LEU A 405 -26.95 17.57 14.94
CA LEU A 405 -26.31 18.23 13.79
C LEU A 405 -27.33 18.48 12.67
N ASP A 406 -27.43 19.74 12.23
CA ASP A 406 -28.35 20.23 11.18
C ASP A 406 -28.18 19.55 9.81
N PHE A 407 -27.00 18.99 9.56
CA PHE A 407 -26.68 18.28 8.32
C PHE A 407 -26.90 16.76 8.39
N THR A 408 -27.36 16.22 9.52
CA THR A 408 -27.67 14.79 9.67
C THR A 408 -29.17 14.52 9.53
N GLU A 409 -29.52 13.29 9.16
CA GLU A 409 -30.89 12.79 9.22
C GLU A 409 -30.84 11.27 9.45
N GLY A 410 -31.95 10.69 9.88
CA GLY A 410 -32.09 9.25 9.99
C GLY A 410 -33.46 8.74 9.59
N ALA A 411 -33.59 7.43 9.51
CA ALA A 411 -34.84 6.75 9.21
C ALA A 411 -35.00 5.52 10.12
N VAL A 412 -36.22 5.30 10.60
CA VAL A 412 -36.58 4.22 11.51
C VAL A 412 -37.78 3.47 10.96
N LEU A 413 -37.65 2.15 10.83
CA LEU A 413 -38.72 1.26 10.39
C LEU A 413 -39.43 0.66 11.60
N PHE A 414 -40.74 0.84 11.67
CA PHE A 414 -41.62 0.19 12.64
C PHE A 414 -42.39 -0.96 11.99
N ASP A 415 -42.60 -2.06 12.71
CA ASP A 415 -43.57 -3.08 12.33
C ASP A 415 -45.01 -2.72 12.75
N SER A 416 -45.95 -3.60 12.45
CA SER A 416 -47.37 -3.46 12.80
C SER A 416 -47.66 -3.44 14.31
N LYS A 417 -46.68 -3.80 15.15
CA LYS A 417 -46.74 -3.76 16.62
C LYS A 417 -45.95 -2.56 17.18
N SER A 418 -45.56 -1.60 16.34
CA SER A 418 -44.74 -0.44 16.70
C SER A 418 -43.37 -0.81 17.27
N GLN A 419 -42.84 -2.00 16.94
CA GLN A 419 -41.47 -2.37 17.27
C GLN A 419 -40.52 -1.92 16.17
N ILE A 420 -39.32 -1.50 16.55
CA ILE A 420 -38.30 -1.08 15.58
C ILE A 420 -37.69 -2.31 14.93
N ARG A 421 -37.65 -2.29 13.60
CA ARG A 421 -37.12 -3.35 12.73
C ARG A 421 -35.90 -2.91 11.93
N GLY A 422 -35.63 -1.61 11.91
CA GLY A 422 -34.49 -1.04 11.21
C GLY A 422 -34.25 0.42 11.58
N PHE A 423 -33.00 0.84 11.47
CA PHE A 423 -32.50 2.17 11.75
C PHE A 423 -31.34 2.49 10.81
N ALA A 424 -31.36 3.68 10.21
CA ALA A 424 -30.24 4.20 9.43
C ALA A 424 -30.02 5.69 9.67
N SER A 425 -28.81 6.17 9.41
CA SER A 425 -28.50 7.60 9.38
C SER A 425 -27.74 8.00 8.12
N MET A 426 -27.86 9.28 7.73
CA MET A 426 -27.07 9.90 6.67
C MET A 426 -26.33 11.16 7.14
N THR A 427 -25.18 11.44 6.53
CA THR A 427 -24.36 12.63 6.81
C THR A 427 -23.53 13.01 5.57
N PRO A 428 -23.38 14.29 5.20
CA PRO A 428 -22.41 14.69 4.18
C PRO A 428 -20.97 14.34 4.60
N THR A 429 -20.11 14.03 3.63
CA THR A 429 -18.72 13.64 3.86
C THR A 429 -17.83 14.07 2.68
N GLY A 430 -16.52 14.19 2.88
CA GLY A 430 -15.64 14.86 1.91
C GLY A 430 -15.93 16.37 1.89
N GLY A 431 -14.92 17.20 1.62
CA GLY A 431 -15.10 18.67 1.68
C GLY A 431 -16.29 19.19 0.86
N GLN A 432 -16.73 20.43 1.11
CA GLN A 432 -17.97 21.03 0.59
C GLN A 432 -18.22 20.89 -0.92
N SER A 433 -17.19 20.62 -1.73
CA SER A 433 -17.27 20.44 -3.19
C SER A 433 -17.44 19.00 -3.67
N LYS A 434 -17.55 18.00 -2.78
CA LYS A 434 -17.43 16.58 -3.19
C LYS A 434 -18.75 15.85 -3.44
N HIS A 435 -19.93 16.46 -3.27
CA HIS A 435 -21.24 15.81 -3.51
C HIS A 435 -21.40 14.44 -2.81
N LEU A 436 -20.70 14.22 -1.69
CA LEU A 436 -20.57 12.90 -1.07
C LEU A 436 -21.43 12.85 0.19
N PHE A 437 -22.29 11.83 0.27
CA PHE A 437 -23.10 11.53 1.44
C PHE A 437 -22.78 10.14 1.91
N LYS A 438 -22.74 9.94 3.23
CA LYS A 438 -22.52 8.65 3.84
C LYS A 438 -23.80 8.18 4.50
N ILE A 439 -24.20 6.93 4.24
CA ILE A 439 -25.31 6.28 4.95
C ILE A 439 -24.70 5.32 5.95
N SER A 440 -24.76 5.67 7.24
CA SER A 440 -24.11 4.95 8.33
C SER A 440 -24.53 5.54 9.69
N PRO A 441 -24.84 4.71 10.70
CA PRO A 441 -24.91 3.25 10.62
C PRO A 441 -26.19 2.79 9.88
N VAL A 442 -26.28 1.49 9.60
CA VAL A 442 -27.51 0.80 9.19
C VAL A 442 -27.64 -0.48 10.01
N TYR A 443 -28.65 -0.52 10.87
CA TYR A 443 -29.02 -1.68 11.69
C TYR A 443 -30.41 -2.15 11.30
N ALA A 444 -30.59 -3.45 11.08
CA ALA A 444 -31.89 -3.98 10.67
C ALA A 444 -32.02 -5.47 10.95
N GLU A 445 -33.26 -5.94 11.06
CA GLU A 445 -33.58 -7.36 11.26
C GLU A 445 -33.36 -8.20 9.99
N GLY A 446 -33.31 -7.57 8.82
CA GLY A 446 -33.16 -8.21 7.52
C GLY A 446 -32.80 -7.24 6.41
N ALA A 447 -32.46 -7.77 5.22
CA ALA A 447 -32.01 -6.96 4.09
C ALA A 447 -33.13 -6.06 3.54
N ASN A 448 -34.38 -6.54 3.57
CA ASN A 448 -35.54 -5.76 3.16
C ASN A 448 -35.78 -4.59 4.12
N GLU A 449 -35.64 -4.83 5.43
CA GLU A 449 -35.72 -3.80 6.44
C GLU A 449 -34.59 -2.77 6.31
N ALA A 450 -33.36 -3.21 6.02
CA ALA A 450 -32.23 -2.33 5.74
C ALA A 450 -32.51 -1.42 4.53
N LEU A 451 -33.02 -1.97 3.42
CA LEU A 451 -33.40 -1.18 2.25
C LEU A 451 -34.55 -0.20 2.55
N SER A 452 -35.50 -0.61 3.39
CA SER A 452 -36.66 0.22 3.79
C SER A 452 -36.25 1.46 4.59
N VAL A 453 -35.14 1.43 5.33
CA VAL A 453 -34.58 2.60 6.01
C VAL A 453 -33.55 3.37 5.18
N ILE A 454 -32.87 2.73 4.23
CA ILE A 454 -31.95 3.40 3.29
C ILE A 454 -32.73 4.27 2.28
N GLN A 455 -33.84 3.77 1.76
CA GLN A 455 -34.62 4.42 0.70
C GLN A 455 -35.01 5.89 1.02
N PRO A 456 -35.65 6.22 2.16
CA PRO A 456 -36.01 7.61 2.44
C PRO A 456 -34.79 8.53 2.60
N LEU A 457 -33.64 8.00 3.03
CA LEU A 457 -32.40 8.78 3.12
C LEU A 457 -31.82 9.10 1.74
N LEU A 458 -31.87 8.15 0.80
CA LEU A 458 -31.49 8.40 -0.59
C LEU A 458 -32.39 9.47 -1.24
N MET A 459 -33.69 9.44 -0.97
CA MET A 459 -34.60 10.48 -1.44
C MET A 459 -34.24 11.86 -0.86
N LYS A 460 -33.89 11.93 0.43
CA LYS A 460 -33.43 13.17 1.06
C LYS A 460 -32.10 13.68 0.51
N ILE A 461 -31.18 12.77 0.17
CA ILE A 461 -29.91 13.11 -0.49
C ILE A 461 -30.20 13.72 -1.86
N LEU A 462 -31.05 13.08 -2.67
CA LEU A 462 -31.45 13.55 -4.01
C LEU A 462 -32.20 14.88 -3.99
N GLU A 463 -33.03 15.11 -2.98
CA GLU A 463 -33.68 16.41 -2.77
C GLU A 463 -32.66 17.53 -2.51
N LYS A 464 -31.57 17.22 -1.79
CA LYS A 464 -30.53 18.19 -1.43
C LYS A 464 -29.52 18.41 -2.56
N ASP A 465 -29.15 17.34 -3.27
CA ASP A 465 -28.08 17.35 -4.27
C ASP A 465 -28.33 16.24 -5.29
N ARG A 466 -28.59 16.62 -6.55
CA ARG A 466 -28.89 15.69 -7.64
C ARG A 466 -27.65 14.94 -8.14
N GLU A 467 -26.47 15.51 -7.94
CA GLU A 467 -25.20 14.89 -8.34
C GLU A 467 -24.59 14.06 -7.20
N ALA A 468 -25.35 13.91 -6.11
CA ALA A 468 -24.88 13.25 -4.91
C ALA A 468 -24.51 11.79 -5.13
N ILE A 469 -23.42 11.42 -4.46
CA ILE A 469 -22.90 10.06 -4.36
C ILE A 469 -23.15 9.56 -2.93
N ALA A 470 -23.93 8.49 -2.80
CA ALA A 470 -24.12 7.81 -1.53
C ALA A 470 -23.02 6.76 -1.32
N LEU A 471 -22.35 6.85 -0.16
CA LEU A 471 -21.34 5.93 0.34
C LEU A 471 -21.96 4.98 1.38
N ILE A 472 -21.88 3.68 1.09
CA ILE A 472 -22.34 2.62 1.98
C ILE A 472 -21.15 1.70 2.27
N ASN A 473 -20.83 1.55 3.56
CA ASN A 473 -19.66 0.78 4.03
C ASN A 473 -20.12 -0.49 4.73
N THR A 474 -20.12 -1.61 4.01
CA THR A 474 -20.49 -2.91 4.61
C THR A 474 -19.30 -3.56 5.28
N TRP A 475 -19.52 -4.37 6.32
CA TRP A 475 -18.48 -5.16 6.97
C TRP A 475 -18.58 -6.62 6.53
N SER A 476 -17.45 -7.31 6.26
CA SER A 476 -17.46 -8.78 6.14
C SER A 476 -17.83 -9.41 7.47
N ASP A 477 -18.36 -10.63 7.39
CA ASP A 477 -18.84 -11.39 8.55
C ASP A 477 -19.96 -10.66 9.32
N SER A 478 -20.68 -9.77 8.63
CA SER A 478 -21.86 -9.06 9.14
C SER A 478 -23.06 -9.22 8.20
N ALA A 479 -24.24 -8.76 8.65
CA ALA A 479 -25.43 -8.69 7.81
C ALA A 479 -25.20 -7.88 6.53
N GLY A 480 -24.20 -6.99 6.53
CA GLY A 480 -23.78 -6.18 5.40
C GLY A 480 -23.43 -7.00 4.15
N GLU A 481 -23.02 -8.26 4.29
CA GLU A 481 -22.78 -9.15 3.13
C GLU A 481 -24.04 -9.34 2.27
N LYS A 482 -25.20 -9.45 2.92
CA LYS A 482 -26.49 -9.60 2.23
C LYS A 482 -26.87 -8.34 1.46
N LEU A 483 -26.57 -7.17 2.03
CA LEU A 483 -26.79 -5.89 1.36
C LEU A 483 -25.81 -5.70 0.19
N ARG A 484 -24.55 -6.12 0.35
CA ARG A 484 -23.54 -6.12 -0.71
C ARG A 484 -24.03 -6.85 -1.97
N LEU A 485 -24.61 -8.05 -1.84
CA LEU A 485 -25.16 -8.80 -2.97
C LEU A 485 -26.27 -8.04 -3.72
N LEU A 486 -27.04 -7.22 -3.02
CA LEU A 486 -28.13 -6.43 -3.61
C LEU A 486 -27.64 -5.12 -4.25
N LEU A 487 -26.50 -4.60 -3.80
CA LEU A 487 -25.93 -3.34 -4.27
C LEU A 487 -24.85 -3.51 -5.35
N GLN A 488 -24.21 -4.68 -5.44
CA GLN A 488 -23.04 -4.90 -6.29
C GLN A 488 -23.30 -4.61 -7.78
N ASP A 489 -24.47 -4.99 -8.30
CA ASP A 489 -24.81 -4.75 -9.71
C ASP A 489 -25.36 -3.33 -9.96
N ARG A 490 -25.54 -2.53 -8.89
CA ARG A 490 -26.17 -1.20 -8.93
C ARG A 490 -25.25 -0.08 -8.45
N CYS A 491 -24.02 -0.41 -8.04
CA CYS A 491 -23.01 0.56 -7.66
C CYS A 491 -22.12 0.93 -8.86
N ILE A 492 -21.74 2.19 -8.95
CA ILE A 492 -20.75 2.73 -9.88
C ILE A 492 -19.34 2.20 -9.56
N GLU A 493 -19.04 2.05 -8.27
CA GLU A 493 -17.74 1.58 -7.79
C GLU A 493 -17.94 0.75 -6.53
N SER A 494 -17.28 -0.40 -6.50
CA SER A 494 -17.17 -1.24 -5.31
C SER A 494 -15.71 -1.56 -5.06
N LYS A 495 -15.20 -1.18 -3.88
CA LYS A 495 -13.80 -1.48 -3.48
C LYS A 495 -13.68 -1.77 -2.00
N ILE A 496 -12.65 -2.54 -1.65
CA ILE A 496 -12.22 -2.66 -0.26
C ILE A 496 -11.51 -1.37 0.13
N SER A 497 -11.90 -0.79 1.25
CA SER A 497 -11.45 0.54 1.65
C SER A 497 -10.59 0.59 2.89
N GLY A 498 -10.58 -0.49 3.65
CA GLY A 498 -10.02 -0.51 4.98
C GLY A 498 -10.20 -1.86 5.63
N TYR A 499 -9.30 -2.09 6.57
CA TYR A 499 -9.23 -3.29 7.39
C TYR A 499 -9.30 -2.84 8.83
N THR A 500 -10.11 -3.51 9.64
CA THR A 500 -10.04 -3.35 11.10
C THR A 500 -9.05 -4.36 11.63
N LEU A 501 -7.89 -3.87 12.06
CA LEU A 501 -6.83 -4.70 12.65
C LEU A 501 -6.99 -4.71 14.16
N PHE A 502 -7.05 -5.90 14.74
CA PHE A 502 -7.02 -6.08 16.18
C PHE A 502 -5.63 -6.55 16.60
N SER A 503 -5.04 -5.93 17.62
CA SER A 503 -3.78 -6.37 18.21
C SER A 503 -3.89 -7.71 18.96
N ARG A 504 -5.11 -8.13 19.29
CA ARG A 504 -5.48 -9.37 19.96
C ARG A 504 -6.93 -9.74 19.63
N PRO A 505 -7.36 -11.01 19.79
CA PRO A 505 -8.76 -11.38 19.62
C PRO A 505 -9.69 -10.44 20.41
N TYR A 506 -10.63 -9.79 19.72
CA TYR A 506 -11.56 -8.83 20.32
C TYR A 506 -12.95 -9.45 20.46
N PRO A 507 -13.39 -9.80 21.69
CA PRO A 507 -14.73 -10.31 21.91
C PRO A 507 -15.74 -9.16 21.84
N SER A 508 -16.32 -8.95 20.66
CA SER A 508 -17.35 -7.94 20.44
C SER A 508 -18.72 -8.43 20.94
N LYS A 509 -19.43 -7.57 21.68
CA LYS A 509 -20.85 -7.78 22.03
C LYS A 509 -21.81 -7.32 20.94
N MET A 510 -21.29 -6.87 19.80
CA MET A 510 -22.09 -6.40 18.68
C MET A 510 -22.79 -7.56 17.99
N ASP A 511 -24.06 -7.37 17.67
CA ASP A 511 -24.84 -8.31 16.89
C ASP A 511 -24.57 -8.09 15.39
N PHE A 512 -23.53 -8.76 14.90
CA PHE A 512 -23.15 -8.71 13.49
C PHE A 512 -24.26 -9.22 12.56
N SER A 513 -25.22 -10.03 13.04
CA SER A 513 -26.34 -10.53 12.23
C SER A 513 -27.38 -9.46 11.89
N ARG A 514 -27.36 -8.34 12.61
CA ARG A 514 -28.24 -7.17 12.40
C ARG A 514 -27.50 -5.89 12.01
N MET A 515 -26.16 -5.93 11.94
CA MET A 515 -25.34 -4.82 11.47
C MET A 515 -25.12 -4.91 9.96
N PHE A 516 -25.76 -4.02 9.19
CA PHE A 516 -25.58 -3.92 7.74
C PHE A 516 -24.47 -2.93 7.36
N VAL A 517 -24.40 -1.81 8.08
CA VAL A 517 -23.38 -0.76 7.90
C VAL A 517 -22.95 -0.27 9.27
N ALA A 518 -21.65 -0.31 9.55
CA ALA A 518 -21.09 0.16 10.82
C ALA A 518 -21.18 1.67 10.98
N HIS A 519 -21.07 2.18 12.22
CA HIS A 519 -20.82 3.61 12.46
C HIS A 519 -19.31 3.88 12.26
N ASN A 520 -18.93 5.10 11.86
CA ASN A 520 -17.52 5.44 11.60
C ASN A 520 -16.75 6.01 12.80
N HIS A 521 -17.29 5.99 14.02
CA HIS A 521 -16.56 6.57 15.14
C HIS A 521 -15.41 5.66 15.59
N PRO A 522 -14.24 6.22 15.93
CA PRO A 522 -13.10 5.45 16.46
C PRO A 522 -13.42 4.68 17.76
N GLY A 523 -14.56 4.94 18.41
CA GLY A 523 -15.03 4.22 19.60
C GLY A 523 -15.77 2.90 19.35
N HIS A 524 -15.68 2.30 18.15
CA HIS A 524 -16.25 0.96 17.90
C HIS A 524 -15.49 -0.16 18.63
N PHE A 525 -14.24 0.12 19.03
CA PHE A 525 -13.34 -0.83 19.65
C PHE A 525 -12.64 -0.16 20.83
N ASP A 526 -12.87 -0.65 22.05
CA ASP A 526 -11.95 -0.37 23.16
C ASP A 526 -10.74 -1.28 22.99
N ALA A 527 -9.73 -0.83 22.24
CA ALA A 527 -8.35 -1.29 22.32
C ALA A 527 -7.47 -0.45 21.41
#